data_AF-A0AAE3XDD6-F1
#
_entry.id   AF-A0AAE3XDD6-F1
#
_cell.length_a   1.000
_cell.length_b   1.000
_cell.length_c   1.000
_cell.angle_alpha   90.00
_cell.angle_beta   90.00
_cell.angle_gamma   90.00
#
_symmetry.space_group_name_H-M   'P 1'
#
loop_
_entity.id
_entity.type
_entity.pdbx_description
1 polymer ?
#
loop_
_entity_poly.entity_id
_entity_poly.type
_entity_poly.pdbx_seq_one_letter_code
_entity_poly.pdbx_strand_id
1 'polypeptide(L)'
;MTRLHAAWAVALVATLGSLYFSEVAGFVPCYLCWMQRVCMYPLAAQLGLAVLTGDVSHRRYALTLAVPGWLIAAFHILEENHIVGGLAQCTVGAGGAGCDVKWINLLGFITIPTLSFVAFSLIIILLSWRDRPSSARTLTT
;
A
#
# COMPACT_ATOMS: atom_id res chain seq x y z
N MET A 1 9.01 1.74 -18.68
CA MET A 1 8.79 3.09 -18.09
C MET A 1 7.34 3.36 -17.70
N THR A 2 6.35 3.23 -18.58
CA THR A 2 4.93 3.56 -18.27
C THR A 2 4.37 2.82 -17.04
N ARG A 3 4.77 1.57 -16.81
CA ARG A 3 4.35 0.76 -15.65
C ARG A 3 4.84 1.30 -14.31
N LEU A 4 6.07 1.82 -14.25
CA LEU A 4 6.63 2.43 -13.04
C LEU A 4 5.89 3.72 -12.69
N HIS A 5 5.55 4.54 -13.69
CA HIS A 5 4.74 5.74 -13.49
C HIS A 5 3.34 5.40 -12.96
N ALA A 6 2.69 4.37 -13.52
CA ALA A 6 1.40 3.90 -13.04
C ALA A 6 1.47 3.37 -11.59
N ALA A 7 2.48 2.55 -11.27
CA ALA A 7 2.68 2.03 -9.93
C ALA A 7 2.95 3.15 -8.90
N TRP A 8 3.75 4.15 -9.30
CA TRP A 8 4.01 5.32 -8.47
C TRP A 8 2.76 6.17 -8.25
N ALA A 9 1.96 6.39 -9.30
CA ALA A 9 0.70 7.12 -9.18
C ALA A 9 -0.27 6.43 -8.20
N VAL A 10 -0.40 5.10 -8.28
CA VAL A 10 -1.20 4.32 -7.33
C VAL A 10 -0.67 4.48 -5.90
N ALA A 11 0.64 4.34 -5.69
CA ALA A 11 1.26 4.49 -4.38
C ALA A 11 1.06 5.90 -3.80
N LEU A 12 1.21 6.95 -4.62
CA LEU A 12 0.96 8.33 -4.21
C LEU A 12 -0.49 8.56 -3.80
N VAL A 13 -1.45 8.13 -4.62
CA VAL A 13 -2.87 8.29 -4.31
C VAL A 13 -3.22 7.54 -3.02
N ALA A 14 -2.67 6.35 -2.82
CA ALA A 14 -2.88 5.60 -1.58
C ALA A 14 -2.29 6.31 -0.35
N THR A 15 -1.09 6.87 -0.46
CA THR A 15 -0.45 7.66 0.63
C THR A 15 -1.23 8.93 0.95
N LEU A 16 -1.62 9.70 -0.07
CA LEU A 16 -2.39 10.94 0.09
C LEU A 16 -3.79 10.66 0.65
N GLY A 17 -4.46 9.61 0.16
CA GLY A 17 -5.74 9.17 0.70
C GLY A 17 -5.62 8.77 2.17
N SER A 18 -4.55 8.06 2.54
CA SER A 18 -4.29 7.71 3.94
C SER A 18 -4.10 8.95 4.82
N LEU A 19 -3.37 9.96 4.36
CA LEU A 19 -3.20 11.23 5.10
C LEU A 19 -4.53 11.98 5.23
N TYR A 20 -5.28 12.09 4.13
CA TYR A 20 -6.56 12.80 4.10
C TYR A 20 -7.53 12.23 5.14
N PHE A 21 -7.61 10.92 5.27
CA PHE A 21 -8.49 10.29 6.24
C PHE A 21 -8.10 10.57 7.70
N SER A 22 -6.82 10.75 8.02
CA SER A 22 -6.42 11.10 9.39
C SER A 22 -6.49 12.59 9.69
N GLU A 23 -5.98 13.44 8.80
CA GLU A 23 -5.85 14.87 9.09
C GLU A 23 -7.14 15.65 8.82
N VAL A 24 -7.91 15.24 7.79
CA VAL A 24 -9.11 15.98 7.36
C VAL A 24 -10.39 15.32 7.86
N ALA A 25 -10.50 14.00 7.69
CA ALA A 25 -11.69 13.26 8.15
C ALA A 25 -11.65 12.90 9.65
N GLY A 26 -10.50 13.07 10.31
CA GLY A 26 -10.35 12.82 11.74
C GLY A 26 -10.40 11.35 12.15
N PHE A 27 -10.19 10.40 11.22
CA PHE A 27 -10.19 8.98 11.54
C PHE A 27 -8.92 8.58 12.28
N VAL A 28 -9.10 8.07 13.49
CA VAL A 28 -8.01 7.57 14.32
C VAL A 28 -7.54 6.23 13.76
N PRO A 29 -6.26 6.10 13.36
CA PRO A 29 -5.74 4.86 12.79
C PRO A 29 -5.63 3.76 13.86
N CYS A 30 -6.01 2.53 13.49
CA CYS A 30 -5.74 1.34 14.30
C CYS A 30 -4.29 0.85 14.11
N TYR A 31 -3.87 -0.15 14.90
CA TYR A 31 -2.51 -0.70 14.86
C TYR A 31 -2.16 -1.30 13.49
N LEU A 32 -3.09 -2.04 12.89
CA LEU A 32 -2.88 -2.61 11.56
C LEU A 32 -2.82 -1.55 10.46
N CYS A 33 -3.67 -0.52 10.53
CA CYS A 33 -3.59 0.63 9.60
C CYS A 33 -2.24 1.34 9.70
N TRP A 34 -1.70 1.49 10.92
CA TRP A 34 -0.39 2.07 11.13
C TRP A 34 0.70 1.25 10.45
N MET A 35 0.67 -0.08 10.61
CA MET A 35 1.64 -0.96 9.97
C MET A 35 1.54 -0.91 8.43
N GLN A 36 0.33 -0.76 7.87
CA GLN A 36 0.15 -0.55 6.43
C GLN A 36 0.78 0.78 5.96
N ARG A 37 0.68 1.86 6.75
CA ARG A 37 1.32 3.16 6.45
C ARG A 37 2.84 3.05 6.44
N VAL A 38 3.42 2.34 7.40
CA VAL A 38 4.87 2.11 7.48
C VAL A 38 5.38 1.37 6.24
N CYS A 39 4.58 0.48 5.64
CA CYS A 39 4.94 -0.16 4.37
C CYS A 39 4.71 0.75 3.15
N MET A 40 3.60 1.51 3.12
CA MET A 40 3.19 2.27 1.93
C MET A 40 4.02 3.55 1.70
N TYR A 41 4.36 4.29 2.76
CA TYR A 41 5.02 5.60 2.59
C TYR A 41 6.45 5.48 2.03
N PRO A 42 7.31 4.58 2.54
CA PRO A 42 8.63 4.35 1.94
C PRO A 42 8.52 3.81 0.51
N LEU A 43 7.50 2.99 0.24
CA LEU A 43 7.26 2.45 -1.09
C LEU A 43 6.92 3.55 -2.11
N ALA A 44 6.08 4.52 -1.74
CA ALA A 44 5.75 5.66 -2.60
C ALA A 44 7.00 6.51 -2.91
N ALA A 45 7.84 6.77 -1.89
CA ALA A 45 9.10 7.49 -2.08
C ALA A 45 10.09 6.71 -2.99
N GLN A 46 10.22 5.41 -2.77
CA GLN A 46 11.12 4.56 -3.52
C GLN A 46 10.71 4.40 -4.99
N LEU A 47 9.41 4.25 -5.27
CA LEU A 47 8.90 4.25 -6.64
C LEU A 47 9.08 5.61 -7.32
N GLY A 48 8.98 6.71 -6.58
CA GLY A 48 9.26 8.05 -7.10
C GLY A 48 10.72 8.19 -7.54
N LEU A 49 11.65 7.69 -6.72
CA LEU A 49 13.07 7.65 -7.07
C LEU A 49 13.34 6.75 -8.29
N ALA A 50 12.65 5.61 -8.39
CA ALA A 50 12.77 4.70 -9.54
C ALA A 50 12.29 5.36 -10.84
N VAL A 51 11.24 6.19 -10.78
CA VAL A 51 10.76 6.97 -11.92
C VAL A 51 11.77 8.05 -12.33
N LEU A 52 12.36 8.76 -11.37
CA LEU A 52 13.36 9.80 -11.65
C LEU A 52 14.68 9.26 -12.20
N THR A 53 15.14 8.13 -11.67
CA THR A 53 16.41 7.49 -12.05
C THR A 53 16.29 6.60 -13.28
N GLY A 54 15.07 6.17 -13.62
CA GLY A 54 14.81 5.19 -14.68
C GLY A 54 15.39 3.80 -14.38
N ASP A 55 15.82 3.52 -13.15
CA ASP A 55 16.49 2.27 -12.79
C ASP A 55 15.48 1.21 -12.30
N VAL A 56 15.34 0.15 -13.10
CA VAL A 56 14.46 -1.00 -12.84
C VAL A 56 14.91 -1.87 -11.66
N SER A 57 16.13 -1.68 -11.13
CA SER A 57 16.62 -2.39 -9.94
C SER A 57 15.74 -2.13 -8.71
N HIS A 58 15.16 -0.92 -8.61
CA HIS A 58 14.26 -0.51 -7.53
C HIS A 58 12.98 -1.35 -7.42
N ARG A 59 12.60 -2.06 -8.49
CA ARG A 59 11.44 -2.96 -8.51
C ARG A 59 11.52 -4.05 -7.43
N ARG A 60 12.70 -4.61 -7.20
CA ARG A 60 12.88 -5.70 -6.21
C ARG A 60 12.62 -5.21 -4.80
N TYR A 61 13.19 -4.06 -4.46
CA TYR A 61 13.00 -3.42 -3.17
C TYR A 61 11.54 -2.99 -2.95
N ALA A 62 10.90 -2.43 -3.97
CA ALA A 62 9.48 -2.08 -3.90
C ALA A 62 8.60 -3.31 -3.63
N LEU A 63 8.90 -4.46 -4.24
CA LEU A 63 8.19 -5.72 -3.97
C LEU A 63 8.43 -6.24 -2.55
N THR A 64 9.65 -6.11 -2.01
CA THR A 64 9.96 -6.50 -0.63
C THR A 64 9.13 -5.72 0.40
N LEU A 65 8.75 -4.48 0.10
CA LEU A 65 7.85 -3.67 0.94
C LEU A 65 6.37 -3.90 0.63
N ALA A 66 6.02 -4.13 -0.64
CA ALA A 66 4.63 -4.33 -1.06
C ALA A 66 4.03 -5.62 -0.51
N VAL A 67 4.80 -6.72 -0.47
CA VAL A 67 4.31 -8.04 -0.04
C VAL A 67 3.91 -8.06 1.44
N PRO A 68 4.73 -7.58 2.40
CA PRO A 68 4.30 -7.45 3.79
C PRO A 68 3.08 -6.54 3.95
N GLY A 69 3.05 -5.39 3.26
CA GLY A 69 1.91 -4.47 3.29
C GLY A 69 0.62 -5.12 2.80
N TRP A 70 0.71 -5.94 1.74
CA TRP A 70 -0.40 -6.73 1.20
C TRP A 70 -0.92 -7.78 2.20
N LEU A 71 -0.02 -8.50 2.88
CA LEU A 71 -0.38 -9.49 3.91
C LEU A 71 -1.06 -8.83 5.11
N ILE A 72 -0.54 -7.68 5.57
CA ILE A 72 -1.15 -6.92 6.67
C ILE A 72 -2.53 -6.41 6.27
N ALA A 73 -2.72 -5.98 5.01
CA ALA A 73 -4.03 -5.57 4.49
C ALA A 73 -5.03 -6.73 4.44
N ALA A 74 -4.61 -7.90 3.95
CA ALA A 74 -5.43 -9.11 3.97
C ALA A 74 -5.83 -9.48 5.39
N PHE A 75 -4.87 -9.47 6.32
CA PHE A 75 -5.11 -9.77 7.72
C PHE A 75 -6.12 -8.79 8.36
N HIS A 76 -6.01 -7.48 8.05
CA HIS A 76 -6.95 -6.49 8.55
C HIS A 76 -8.38 -6.71 8.03
N ILE A 77 -8.56 -7.13 6.78
CA ILE A 77 -9.89 -7.51 6.24
C ILE A 77 -10.48 -8.72 6.99
N LEU A 78 -9.64 -9.69 7.36
CA LEU A 78 -10.10 -10.86 8.12
C LEU A 78 -10.57 -10.47 9.53
N GLU A 79 -9.83 -9.59 10.20
CA GLU A 79 -10.19 -9.10 11.54
C GLU A 79 -11.44 -8.22 11.51
N GLU A 80 -11.52 -7.32 10.52
CA GLU A 80 -12.69 -6.45 10.29
C GLU A 80 -13.99 -7.25 10.02
N ASN A 81 -13.87 -8.48 9.51
CA ASN A 81 -14.99 -9.39 9.30
C ASN A 81 -15.19 -10.41 10.43
N HIS A 82 -14.49 -10.24 11.55
CA HIS A 82 -14.54 -11.12 12.74
C HIS A 82 -14.22 -12.60 12.43
N ILE A 83 -13.49 -12.87 11.36
CA ILE A 83 -13.03 -14.23 11.00
C ILE A 83 -11.84 -14.63 11.89
N VAL A 84 -10.99 -13.67 12.20
CA VAL A 84 -9.88 -13.79 13.15
C VAL A 84 -10.06 -12.73 14.24
N GLY A 85 -9.79 -13.10 15.50
CA GLY A 85 -9.94 -12.20 16.64
C GLY A 85 -8.69 -12.19 17.49
N GLY A 86 -8.30 -11.02 17.99
CA GLY A 86 -7.20 -10.89 18.94
C GLY A 86 -6.51 -9.53 18.98
N LEU A 87 -6.64 -8.68 17.96
CA LEU A 87 -5.94 -7.39 17.86
C LEU A 87 -6.88 -6.17 17.94
N ALA A 88 -8.20 -6.39 18.05
CA ALA A 88 -9.17 -5.36 18.42
C ALA A 88 -8.82 -4.64 19.73
N GLN A 89 -8.06 -5.30 20.61
CA GLN A 89 -7.55 -4.75 21.87
C GLN A 89 -6.18 -4.06 21.74
N CYS A 90 -5.51 -4.20 20.60
CA CYS A 90 -4.22 -3.57 20.33
C CYS A 90 -4.44 -2.19 19.70
N THR A 91 -4.46 -1.15 20.54
CA THR A 91 -4.63 0.24 20.11
C THR A 91 -3.28 0.91 19.91
N VAL A 92 -3.20 1.85 18.95
CA VAL A 92 -2.04 2.74 18.82
C VAL A 92 -2.20 3.86 19.83
N GLY A 93 -1.49 3.78 20.95
CA GLY A 93 -1.57 4.77 22.02
C GLY A 93 -2.87 4.72 22.83
N ALA A 94 -3.00 5.65 23.79
CA ALA A 94 -4.08 5.71 24.79
C ALA A 94 -5.47 6.13 24.25
N GLY A 95 -5.71 5.97 22.95
CA GLY A 95 -6.98 6.33 22.28
C GLY A 95 -7.12 5.80 20.85
N GLY A 96 -6.27 4.85 20.44
CA GLY A 96 -6.38 4.23 19.13
C GLY A 96 -7.70 3.47 18.99
N ALA A 97 -8.39 3.59 17.86
CA ALA A 97 -9.57 2.79 17.59
C ALA A 97 -9.21 1.30 17.40
N GLY A 98 -10.15 0.42 17.75
CA GLY A 98 -10.02 -1.02 17.50
C GLY A 98 -9.88 -1.32 16.00
N CYS A 99 -9.16 -2.39 15.67
CA CYS A 99 -9.00 -2.85 14.29
C CYS A 99 -10.30 -3.44 13.68
N ASP A 100 -11.37 -3.56 14.47
CA ASP A 100 -12.71 -3.99 14.06
C ASP A 100 -13.62 -2.82 13.63
N VAL A 101 -13.20 -1.58 13.91
CA VAL A 101 -14.03 -0.39 13.66
C VAL A 101 -14.03 0.00 12.18
N LYS A 102 -15.21 -0.07 11.56
CA LYS A 102 -15.45 0.37 10.18
C LYS A 102 -15.79 1.85 10.11
N TRP A 103 -14.79 2.71 9.90
CA TRP A 103 -14.99 4.16 9.72
C TRP A 103 -15.73 4.52 8.43
N ILE A 104 -15.42 3.82 7.35
CA ILE A 104 -16.08 3.95 6.05
C ILE A 104 -16.58 2.58 5.65
N ASN A 105 -17.86 2.48 5.34
CA ASN A 105 -18.46 1.26 4.80
C ASN A 105 -19.36 1.63 3.61
N LEU A 106 -18.73 1.93 2.48
CA LEU A 106 -19.45 2.24 1.25
C LEU A 106 -19.79 0.92 0.54
N LEU A 107 -21.07 0.71 0.19
CA LEU A 107 -21.58 -0.52 -0.45
C LEU A 107 -21.45 -1.82 0.37
N GLY A 108 -21.13 -1.77 1.67
CA GLY A 108 -20.97 -2.97 2.50
C GLY A 108 -19.64 -3.70 2.34
N PHE A 109 -18.76 -3.25 1.43
CA PHE A 109 -17.50 -3.91 1.07
C PHE A 109 -16.31 -2.94 0.92
N ILE A 110 -16.55 -1.67 0.58
CA ILE A 110 -15.45 -0.69 0.43
C ILE A 110 -15.13 -0.10 1.80
N THR A 111 -14.15 -0.71 2.44
CA THR A 111 -13.55 -0.24 3.69
C THR A 111 -12.10 0.22 3.45
N ILE A 112 -11.54 0.96 4.40
CA ILE A 112 -10.15 1.44 4.35
C ILE A 112 -9.15 0.30 4.06
N PRO A 113 -9.20 -0.86 4.74
CA PRO A 113 -8.29 -1.98 4.44
C PRO A 113 -8.49 -2.60 3.05
N THR A 114 -9.71 -2.62 2.52
CA THR A 114 -9.92 -3.13 1.15
C THR A 114 -9.27 -2.22 0.10
N LEU A 115 -9.34 -0.90 0.29
CA LEU A 115 -8.69 0.06 -0.60
C LEU A 115 -7.16 -0.10 -0.59
N SER A 116 -6.56 -0.27 0.59
CA SER A 116 -5.11 -0.49 0.68
C SER A 116 -4.69 -1.85 0.10
N PHE A 117 -5.50 -2.89 0.31
CA PHE A 117 -5.28 -4.21 -0.30
C PHE A 117 -5.29 -4.15 -1.82
N VAL A 118 -6.26 -3.44 -2.42
CA VAL A 118 -6.31 -3.23 -3.88
C VAL A 118 -5.10 -2.43 -4.35
N ALA A 119 -4.69 -1.38 -3.65
CA ALA A 119 -3.52 -0.59 -4.01
C ALA A 119 -2.24 -1.43 -4.02
N PHE A 120 -1.97 -2.21 -2.96
CA PHE A 120 -0.82 -3.11 -2.92
C PHE A 120 -0.88 -4.19 -4.00
N SER A 121 -2.07 -4.74 -4.26
CA SER A 121 -2.27 -5.74 -5.33
C SER A 121 -1.94 -5.14 -6.71
N LEU A 122 -2.43 -3.94 -7.01
CA LEU A 122 -2.12 -3.24 -8.26
C LEU A 122 -0.62 -2.97 -8.40
N ILE A 123 0.04 -2.50 -7.33
CA ILE A 123 1.48 -2.26 -7.32
C ILE A 123 2.25 -3.56 -7.58
N ILE A 124 1.89 -4.67 -6.90
CA ILE A 124 2.54 -5.97 -7.10
C ILE A 124 2.33 -6.46 -8.54
N ILE A 125 1.13 -6.35 -9.11
CA ILE A 125 0.84 -6.80 -10.48
C ILE A 125 1.63 -5.96 -11.51
N LEU A 126 1.58 -4.63 -11.38
CA LEU A 126 2.28 -3.71 -12.27
C LEU A 126 3.79 -3.91 -12.23
N LEU A 127 4.33 -4.19 -11.05
CA LEU A 127 5.74 -4.49 -10.87
C LEU A 127 6.07 -5.92 -11.28
N SER A 128 5.20 -6.92 -11.11
CA SER A 128 5.52 -8.33 -11.38
C SER A 128 5.64 -8.65 -12.86
N TRP A 129 4.90 -7.95 -13.73
CA TRP A 129 5.06 -8.12 -15.16
C TRP A 129 6.49 -7.79 -15.58
N ARG A 130 7.20 -8.81 -16.07
CA ARG A 130 8.58 -8.68 -16.56
C ARG A 130 8.54 -7.70 -17.73
N ASP A 131 9.23 -6.58 -17.61
CA ASP A 131 9.62 -5.85 -18.81
C ASP A 131 10.51 -6.81 -19.60
N ARG A 132 10.07 -7.18 -20.81
CA ARG A 132 10.97 -7.89 -21.73
C ARG A 132 12.23 -7.05 -21.80
N PRO A 133 13.43 -7.65 -21.63
CA PRO A 133 14.66 -6.88 -21.71
C PRO A 133 14.60 -6.09 -23.00
N SER A 134 14.65 -4.77 -22.89
CA SER A 134 14.88 -3.92 -24.05
C SER A 134 16.32 -4.19 -24.46
N SER A 135 16.49 -5.23 -25.27
CA SER A 135 17.71 -5.48 -26.04
C SER A 135 17.79 -4.39 -27.11
N ALA A 136 18.05 -3.18 -26.67
CA ALA A 136 18.29 -2.00 -27.48
C ALA A 136 19.19 -1.02 -26.70
N ARG A 137 20.25 -1.55 -26.06
CA ARG A 137 21.48 -0.78 -25.92
C ARG A 137 22.34 -1.14 -27.13
N THR A 138 21.97 -0.51 -28.23
CA THR A 138 22.70 -0.46 -29.49
C THR A 138 24.17 -0.19 -29.23
N LEU A 139 25.00 -1.04 -29.84
CA LEU A 139 26.33 -0.75 -30.35
C LEU A 139 26.52 0.74 -30.66
N THR A 140 27.13 1.49 -29.76
CA THR A 140 27.80 2.76 -30.06
C THR A 140 28.78 3.02 -28.93
N THR A 141 29.99 2.47 -29.08
CA THR A 141 31.28 3.19 -29.23
C THR A 141 32.39 2.17 -29.14
#